data_AF-A0A4W5RM35-F1
#
_entry.id   AF-A0A4W5RM35-F1
#
_cell.length_a   1.000
_cell.length_b   1.000
_cell.length_c   1.000
_cell.angle_alpha   90.00
_cell.angle_beta   90.00
_cell.angle_gamma   90.00
#
_symmetry.space_group_name_H-M   'P 1'
#
loop_
_entity.id
_entity.type
_entity.pdbx_description
1 polymer ?
#
loop_
_entity_poly.entity_id
_entity_poly.type
_entity_poly.pdbx_seq_one_letter_code
_entity_poly.pdbx_strand_id
1 'polypeptide(L)'
;MWHETYDEMLKILTSMFRLDRYRGDPKEEHKDVFDFECHIFVDDAFMIEKATGKKFINEYVTDLIHVVIEVYRVFTNKEPDDVSIIETPYGGRLMFVMPEGNMLYFHLKDKQLIRNKKRWSQVGGMIFNIPVFHDFTPVTYVNIL
;
A
#
# COMPACT_ATOMS: atom_id res chain seq x y z
N MET A 1 3.61 -9.65 -1.23
CA MET A 1 4.96 -9.11 -1.08
C MET A 1 5.46 -9.50 0.30
N TRP A 2 6.57 -10.22 0.37
CA TRP A 2 7.15 -10.69 1.64
C TRP A 2 8.66 -10.80 1.48
N HIS A 3 9.40 -9.90 2.14
CA HIS A 3 10.86 -9.79 2.04
C HIS A 3 11.40 -9.61 0.60
N GLU A 4 10.69 -8.91 -0.28
CA GLU A 4 11.28 -8.53 -1.58
C GLU A 4 12.42 -7.53 -1.34
N THR A 5 13.43 -7.60 -2.20
CA THR A 5 14.55 -6.64 -2.20
C THR A 5 14.13 -5.30 -2.79
N TYR A 6 14.91 -4.25 -2.51
CA TYR A 6 14.71 -2.92 -3.08
C TYR A 6 14.59 -2.94 -4.60
N ASP A 7 15.48 -3.65 -5.29
CA ASP A 7 15.49 -3.76 -6.75
C ASP A 7 14.26 -4.50 -7.30
N GLU A 8 13.75 -5.49 -6.59
CA GLU A 8 12.52 -6.21 -6.96
C GLU A 8 11.29 -5.31 -6.81
N MET A 9 11.18 -4.58 -5.69
CA MET A 9 10.15 -3.57 -5.48
C MET A 9 10.18 -2.51 -6.58
N LEU A 10 11.38 -2.00 -6.91
CA LEU A 10 11.58 -0.99 -7.94
C LEU A 10 11.09 -1.47 -9.30
N LYS A 11 11.42 -2.71 -9.69
CA LYS A 11 10.96 -3.30 -10.97
C LYS A 11 9.45 -3.47 -11.00
N ILE A 12 8.85 -3.98 -9.92
CA ILE A 12 7.40 -4.19 -9.82
C ILE A 12 6.66 -2.85 -9.95
N LEU A 13 7.06 -1.85 -9.17
CA LEU A 13 6.41 -0.54 -9.15
C LEU A 13 6.63 0.23 -10.46
N THR A 14 7.83 0.15 -11.03
CA THR A 14 8.08 0.71 -12.37
C THR A 14 7.17 0.08 -13.41
N SER A 15 6.93 -1.24 -13.35
CA SER A 15 6.02 -1.92 -14.28
C SER A 15 4.58 -1.41 -14.14
N MET A 16 4.10 -1.19 -12.91
CA MET A 16 2.77 -0.65 -12.64
C MET A 16 2.59 0.79 -13.15
N PHE A 17 3.58 1.66 -12.93
CA PHE A 17 3.55 3.03 -13.44
C PHE A 17 3.64 3.09 -14.97
N ARG A 18 4.32 2.14 -15.62
CA ARG A 18 4.28 2.00 -17.08
C ARG A 18 2.91 1.57 -17.58
N LEU A 19 2.24 0.66 -16.86
CA LEU A 19 0.87 0.24 -17.18
C LEU A 19 -0.12 1.40 -17.02
N ASP A 20 0.03 2.19 -15.95
CA ASP A 20 -0.75 3.41 -15.73
C ASP A 20 -0.61 4.37 -16.91
N ARG A 21 0.62 4.62 -17.38
CA ARG A 21 0.89 5.44 -18.57
C ARG A 21 0.36 4.85 -19.88
N TYR A 22 0.33 3.52 -20.00
CA TYR A 22 -0.10 2.87 -21.24
C TYR A 22 -1.58 3.09 -21.55
N ARG A 23 -2.41 3.43 -20.55
CA ARG A 23 -3.84 3.67 -20.74
C ARG A 23 -4.18 4.84 -21.70
N GLY A 24 -3.23 5.74 -21.94
CA GLY A 24 -3.43 6.93 -22.79
C GLY A 24 -4.10 8.11 -22.05
N ASP A 25 -4.24 9.25 -22.74
CA ASP A 25 -4.97 10.40 -22.20
C ASP A 25 -6.47 10.06 -22.12
N PRO A 26 -7.10 10.08 -20.92
CA PRO A 26 -8.54 9.79 -20.78
C PRO A 26 -9.44 10.77 -21.54
N LYS A 27 -8.90 11.87 -22.08
CA LYS A 27 -9.61 12.83 -22.92
C LYS A 27 -9.65 12.47 -24.41
N GLU A 28 -8.82 11.52 -24.84
CA GLU A 28 -8.84 11.00 -26.20
C GLU A 28 -9.60 9.67 -26.21
N GLU A 29 -10.61 9.54 -27.08
CA GLU A 29 -11.33 8.27 -27.29
C GLU A 29 -10.39 7.25 -27.97
N HIS A 30 -9.51 6.63 -27.20
CA HIS A 30 -8.78 5.45 -27.61
C HIS A 30 -9.61 4.20 -27.29
N LYS A 31 -9.58 3.21 -28.17
CA LYS A 31 -10.27 1.92 -27.96
C LYS A 31 -9.77 1.13 -26.74
N ASP A 32 -8.61 1.51 -26.20
CA ASP A 32 -7.86 0.77 -25.19
C ASP A 32 -7.80 1.51 -23.83
N VAL A 33 -8.68 2.48 -23.56
CA VAL A 33 -8.78 3.12 -22.24
C VAL A 33 -9.30 2.10 -21.21
N PHE A 34 -8.54 1.89 -20.14
CA PHE A 34 -8.96 1.08 -19.00
C PHE A 34 -8.58 1.75 -17.68
N ASP A 35 -9.45 1.62 -16.70
CA ASP A 35 -9.18 1.96 -15.31
C ASP A 35 -8.84 0.68 -14.55
N PHE A 36 -7.87 0.76 -13.65
CA PHE A 36 -7.53 -0.34 -12.76
C PHE A 36 -7.12 0.17 -11.39
N GLU A 37 -7.36 -0.67 -10.39
CA GLU A 37 -6.84 -0.48 -9.05
C GLU A 37 -5.80 -1.55 -8.79
N CYS A 38 -4.63 -1.13 -8.32
CA CYS A 38 -3.58 -2.05 -7.94
C CYS A 38 -3.57 -2.27 -6.42
N HIS A 39 -3.62 -3.53 -6.00
CA HIS A 39 -3.58 -3.92 -4.60
C HIS A 39 -2.37 -4.81 -4.33
N ILE A 40 -1.42 -4.32 -3.53
CA ILE A 40 -0.26 -5.06 -3.08
C ILE A 40 -0.43 -5.40 -1.60
N PHE A 41 -0.37 -6.68 -1.27
CA PHE A 41 -0.43 -7.16 0.11
C PHE A 41 0.98 -7.36 0.66
N VAL A 42 1.30 -6.70 1.77
CA VAL A 42 2.59 -6.77 2.48
C VAL A 42 2.39 -7.54 3.78
N ASP A 43 3.06 -8.69 3.89
CA ASP A 43 3.02 -9.53 5.10
C ASP A 43 4.06 -9.06 6.13
N ASP A 44 3.71 -9.17 7.42
CA ASP A 44 4.56 -8.81 8.58
C ASP A 44 5.10 -7.38 8.55
N ALA A 45 4.23 -6.42 8.22
CA ALA A 45 4.58 -5.02 7.96
C ALA A 45 4.97 -4.21 9.21
N PHE A 46 4.74 -4.74 10.41
CA PHE A 46 4.91 -4.01 11.66
C PHE A 46 5.85 -4.72 12.63
N MET A 47 6.65 -3.91 13.33
CA MET A 47 7.52 -4.34 14.42
C MET A 47 7.13 -3.61 15.71
N ILE A 48 7.36 -4.27 16.84
CA ILE A 48 7.14 -3.67 18.16
C ILE A 48 8.48 -3.58 18.85
N GLU A 49 8.82 -2.37 19.26
CA GLU A 49 10.02 -2.11 20.03
C GLU A 49 9.85 -2.70 21.43
N LYS A 50 10.69 -3.68 21.79
CA LYS A 50 10.57 -4.41 23.07
C LYS A 50 10.73 -3.51 24.30
N ALA A 51 11.45 -2.41 24.16
CA ALA A 51 11.74 -1.49 25.26
C ALA A 51 10.58 -0.53 25.57
N THR A 52 9.86 -0.06 24.55
CA THR A 52 8.80 0.95 24.70
C THR A 52 7.39 0.40 24.46
N GLY A 53 7.28 -0.79 23.86
CA GLY A 53 6.01 -1.35 23.40
C GLY A 53 5.41 -0.61 22.21
N LYS A 54 6.11 0.37 21.63
CA LYS A 54 5.61 1.14 20.47
C LYS A 54 5.68 0.31 19.20
N LYS A 55 4.63 0.43 18.40
CA LYS A 55 4.49 -0.20 17.10
C LYS A 55 5.02 0.74 16.01
N PHE A 56 5.89 0.20 15.17
CA PHE A 56 6.49 0.90 14.04
C PHE A 56 6.33 0.04 12.78
N ILE A 57 6.41 0.69 11.61
CA ILE A 57 6.59 -0.03 10.36
C ILE A 57 7.97 -0.70 10.33
N ASN A 58 8.07 -1.84 9.65
CA ASN A 58 9.35 -2.51 9.46
C ASN A 58 10.19 -1.83 8.35
N GLU A 59 11.44 -2.25 8.21
CA GLU A 59 12.37 -1.74 7.18
C GLU A 59 11.85 -1.95 5.75
N TYR A 60 11.20 -3.07 5.46
CA TYR A 60 10.65 -3.36 4.12
C TYR A 60 9.55 -2.39 3.70
N VAL A 61 8.71 -1.95 4.63
CA VAL A 61 7.67 -0.95 4.36
C VAL A 61 8.30 0.43 4.18
N THR A 62 9.33 0.75 4.95
CA THR A 62 10.11 1.98 4.75
C THR A 62 10.75 2.01 3.36
N ASP A 63 11.42 0.92 2.96
CA ASP A 63 12.02 0.77 1.64
C ASP A 63 10.95 0.86 0.54
N LEU A 64 9.80 0.22 0.74
CA LEU A 64 8.68 0.30 -0.19
C LEU A 64 8.20 1.74 -0.40
N ILE A 65 8.06 2.53 0.67
CA ILE A 65 7.68 3.94 0.59
C ILE A 65 8.73 4.73 -0.22
N HIS A 66 10.03 4.52 0.06
CA HIS A 66 11.10 5.17 -0.69
C HIS A 66 11.07 4.80 -2.17
N VAL A 67 10.87 3.53 -2.52
CA VAL A 67 10.77 3.08 -3.91
C VAL A 67 9.56 3.74 -4.60
N VAL A 68 8.40 3.81 -3.94
CA VAL A 68 7.22 4.47 -4.51
C VAL A 68 7.50 5.94 -4.81
N ILE A 69 8.13 6.67 -3.87
CA ILE A 69 8.51 8.07 -4.04
C ILE A 69 9.52 8.22 -5.19
N GLU A 70 10.52 7.35 -5.27
CA GLU A 70 11.52 7.34 -6.34
C GLU A 70 10.87 7.16 -7.71
N VAL A 71 10.04 6.12 -7.87
CA VAL A 71 9.32 5.84 -9.11
C VAL A 71 8.39 7.02 -9.45
N TYR A 72 7.67 7.55 -8.48
CA TYR A 72 6.77 8.68 -8.71
C TYR A 72 7.53 9.91 -9.23
N ARG A 73 8.68 10.24 -8.62
CA ARG A 73 9.58 11.32 -9.07
C ARG A 73 10.07 11.10 -10.49
N VAL A 74 10.46 9.88 -10.85
CA VAL A 74 10.92 9.56 -12.21
C VAL A 74 9.83 9.77 -13.26
N PHE A 75 8.57 9.47 -12.96
CA PHE A 75 7.47 9.59 -13.92
C PHE A 75 6.86 11.00 -13.98
N THR A 76 6.87 11.76 -12.88
CA THR A 76 6.16 13.06 -12.78
C THR A 76 7.07 14.27 -12.64
N ASN A 77 8.35 14.08 -12.29
CA ASN A 77 9.26 15.12 -11.80
C ASN A 77 8.72 15.93 -10.60
N LYS A 78 7.79 15.34 -9.84
CA LYS A 78 7.18 15.92 -8.63
C LYS A 78 7.30 14.95 -7.46
N GLU A 79 7.07 15.45 -6.25
CA GLU A 79 6.85 14.60 -5.10
C GLU A 79 5.37 14.19 -5.05
N PRO A 80 5.07 12.94 -4.62
CA PRO A 80 3.70 12.56 -4.30
C PRO A 80 3.19 13.38 -3.12
N ASP A 81 1.87 13.60 -3.06
CA ASP A 81 1.23 14.20 -1.89
C ASP A 81 1.49 13.36 -0.63
N ASP A 82 1.37 13.99 0.55
CA ASP A 82 1.71 13.39 1.85
C ASP A 82 1.27 11.92 2.00
N VAL A 83 2.25 11.06 2.23
CA VAL A 83 2.06 9.62 2.39
C VAL A 83 1.60 9.33 3.81
N SER A 84 0.32 9.02 3.99
CA SER A 84 -0.25 8.66 5.28
C SER A 84 -0.63 7.18 5.36
N ILE A 85 -0.34 6.55 6.50
CA ILE A 85 -0.83 5.22 6.82
C ILE A 85 -2.19 5.36 7.48
N ILE A 86 -3.21 4.75 6.86
CA ILE A 86 -4.55 4.64 7.43
C ILE A 86 -4.63 3.34 8.23
N GLU A 87 -5.05 3.42 9.50
CA GLU A 87 -5.28 2.24 10.31
C GLU A 87 -6.43 1.39 9.75
N THR A 88 -6.27 0.07 9.77
CA THR A 88 -7.29 -0.88 9.30
C THR A 88 -7.42 -2.05 10.27
N PRO A 89 -8.55 -2.78 10.29
CA PRO A 89 -8.76 -3.91 11.20
C PRO A 89 -7.69 -5.03 11.10
N TYR A 90 -6.96 -5.07 9.99
CA TYR A 90 -5.90 -6.05 9.74
C TYR A 90 -4.47 -5.49 9.91
N GLY A 91 -4.32 -4.20 10.23
CA GLY A 91 -3.04 -3.52 10.35
C GLY A 91 -3.11 -2.07 9.86
N GLY A 92 -2.65 -1.82 8.64
CA GLY A 92 -2.71 -0.51 8.03
C GLY A 92 -2.85 -0.55 6.51
N ARG A 93 -3.01 0.61 5.89
CA ARG A 93 -3.09 0.75 4.45
C ARG A 93 -2.44 2.06 3.99
N LEU A 94 -1.59 1.97 2.98
CA LEU A 94 -1.09 3.13 2.24
C LEU A 94 -1.90 3.28 0.95
N MET A 95 -2.11 4.53 0.55
CA MET A 95 -2.85 4.90 -0.65
C MET A 95 -2.02 5.88 -1.47
N PHE A 96 -1.87 5.60 -2.76
CA PHE A 96 -1.19 6.47 -3.71
C PHE A 96 -2.07 6.64 -4.95
N VAL A 97 -2.17 7.88 -5.43
CA VAL A 97 -2.75 8.18 -6.74
C VAL A 97 -1.59 8.14 -7.75
N MET A 98 -1.68 7.24 -8.73
CA MET A 98 -0.69 7.15 -9.80
C MET A 98 -0.83 8.33 -10.77
N PRO A 99 0.20 8.66 -11.57
CA PRO A 99 0.26 9.89 -12.37
C PRO A 99 -0.93 10.11 -13.30
N GLU A 100 -1.45 9.04 -13.91
CA GLU A 100 -2.57 9.14 -14.82
C GLU A 100 -3.93 9.05 -14.10
N GLY A 101 -3.96 8.74 -12.79
CA GLY A 101 -5.15 8.78 -11.94
C GLY A 101 -5.65 7.44 -11.41
N ASN A 102 -5.02 6.32 -11.78
CA ASN A 102 -5.34 5.02 -11.19
C ASN A 102 -4.86 4.93 -9.73
N MET A 103 -5.49 4.05 -8.95
CA MET A 103 -5.20 3.92 -7.52
C MET A 103 -4.22 2.77 -7.25
N LEU A 104 -3.24 3.03 -6.38
CA LEU A 104 -2.30 2.03 -5.86
C LEU A 104 -2.44 1.92 -4.34
N TYR A 105 -2.81 0.72 -3.89
CA TYR A 105 -3.06 0.39 -2.49
C TYR A 105 -2.01 -0.61 -1.98
N PHE A 106 -1.38 -0.27 -0.85
CA PHE A 106 -0.58 -1.25 -0.10
C PHE A 106 -1.29 -1.63 1.18
N HIS A 107 -1.65 -2.90 1.30
CA HIS A 107 -2.28 -3.46 2.49
C HIS A 107 -1.19 -4.00 3.42
N LEU A 108 -1.00 -3.34 4.55
CA LEU A 108 0.02 -3.67 5.55
C LEU A 108 -0.56 -4.60 6.60
N LYS A 109 -0.09 -5.85 6.65
CA LYS A 109 -0.54 -6.83 7.64
C LYS A 109 0.12 -6.62 8.98
N ASP A 110 -0.68 -6.63 10.04
CA ASP A 110 -0.19 -6.87 11.39
C ASP A 110 -0.36 -8.34 11.80
N LYS A 111 0.76 -9.01 12.11
CA LYS A 111 0.77 -10.39 12.60
C LYS A 111 0.10 -10.57 13.97
N GLN A 112 -0.07 -9.50 14.75
CA GLN A 112 -0.76 -9.57 16.04
C GLN A 112 -2.28 -9.56 15.87
N LEU A 113 -2.78 -8.90 14.83
CA LEU A 113 -4.22 -8.79 14.56
C LEU A 113 -4.76 -9.97 13.74
N ILE A 114 -3.89 -10.61 12.93
CA ILE A 114 -4.29 -11.72 12.07
C ILE A 114 -3.64 -13.03 12.53
N ARG A 115 -4.44 -14.10 12.58
CA ARG A 115 -3.96 -15.46 12.88
C ARG A 115 -2.79 -15.85 11.96
N ASN A 116 -1.67 -16.22 12.59
CA ASN A 116 -0.47 -16.69 11.91
C ASN A 116 -0.76 -17.83 10.90
N LYS A 117 -0.06 -17.79 9.76
CA LYS A 117 -0.14 -18.74 8.62
C LYS A 117 -1.43 -18.68 7.79
N LYS A 118 -2.32 -17.71 8.01
CA LYS A 118 -3.40 -17.42 7.05
C LYS A 118 -2.86 -16.58 5.89
N ARG A 119 -3.13 -17.06 4.66
CA ARG A 119 -2.85 -16.34 3.41
C ARG A 119 -3.93 -15.29 3.17
N TRP A 120 -3.56 -14.22 2.48
CA TRP A 120 -4.50 -13.29 1.88
C TRP A 120 -5.34 -14.05 0.83
N SER A 121 -6.67 -14.01 0.93
CA SER A 121 -7.58 -14.55 -0.08
C SER A 121 -8.16 -13.42 -0.92
N GLN A 122 -8.05 -13.49 -2.25
CA GLN A 122 -8.61 -12.50 -3.17
C GLN A 122 -10.15 -12.41 -3.09
N VAL A 123 -10.83 -13.46 -2.61
CA VAL A 123 -12.27 -13.41 -2.30
C VAL A 123 -12.44 -12.92 -0.86
N GLY A 124 -12.39 -11.60 -0.67
CA GLY A 124 -12.42 -10.95 0.64
C GLY A 124 -13.81 -10.60 1.19
N GLY A 125 -14.88 -11.04 0.53
CA GLY A 125 -16.23 -11.01 1.10
C GLY A 125 -16.57 -12.37 1.70
N MET A 126 -16.14 -12.64 2.93
CA MET A 126 -16.85 -13.48 3.91
C MET A 126 -15.95 -13.77 5.12
N ILE A 127 -16.22 -13.02 6.19
CA ILE A 127 -16.15 -13.49 7.59
C ILE A 127 -14.77 -14.05 7.99
N PHE A 128 -13.80 -13.15 8.19
CA PHE A 128 -12.97 -13.34 9.37
C PHE A 128 -13.76 -12.73 10.54
N ASN A 129 -14.03 -13.54 11.56
CA ASN A 129 -14.54 -13.10 12.86
C ASN A 129 -13.59 -12.07 13.47
N ILE A 130 -13.66 -10.85 12.97
CA ILE A 130 -13.22 -9.66 13.67
C ILE A 130 -14.43 -9.34 14.54
N PRO A 131 -14.32 -9.37 15.89
CA PRO A 131 -15.37 -8.79 16.70
C PRO A 131 -15.55 -7.37 16.17
N VAL A 132 -16.75 -7.08 15.68
CA VAL A 132 -17.14 -5.74 15.24
C VAL A 132 -17.08 -4.87 16.49
N PHE A 133 -15.89 -4.35 16.80
CA PHE A 133 -15.74 -3.29 17.76
C PHE A 133 -16.33 -2.07 17.08
N HIS A 134 -17.52 -1.75 17.57
CA HIS A 134 -18.39 -0.71 17.10
C HIS A 134 -17.88 0.65 17.61
N ASP A 135 -16.59 0.94 17.44
CA ASP A 135 -15.98 2.18 17.91
C ASP A 135 -15.21 2.81 16.74
N PHE A 136 -15.93 3.65 15.99
CA PHE A 136 -15.32 4.68 15.15
C PHE A 136 -14.47 5.57 16.05
N THR A 137 -13.18 5.26 16.15
CA THR A 137 -12.17 6.18 16.66
C THR A 137 -11.60 6.96 15.47
N PRO A 138 -11.31 8.26 15.66
CA PRO A 138 -11.02 9.18 14.56
C PRO A 138 -9.72 8.77 13.85
N VAL A 139 -9.74 8.90 12.52
CA VAL A 139 -8.60 8.75 11.61
C VAL A 139 -7.35 9.42 12.21
N THR A 140 -6.44 8.62 12.75
CA THR A 140 -5.14 9.08 13.23
C THR A 140 -4.20 9.14 12.04
N TYR A 141 -3.93 10.35 11.55
CA TYR A 141 -2.85 10.59 10.60
C TYR A 141 -1.52 10.42 11.34
N VAL A 142 -0.82 9.32 11.06
CA VAL A 142 0.59 9.20 11.46
C VAL A 142 1.41 9.88 10.38
N ASN A 143 1.78 11.15 10.62
CA ASN A 143 2.77 11.84 9.80
C ASN A 143 4.12 11.15 9.98
N ILE A 144 4.65 10.61 8.88
CA ILE A 144 5.99 10.06 8.81
C ILE A 144 6.90 11.26 8.45
N LEU A 145 7.60 11.80 9.45
CA LEU A 145 8.74 12.72 9.27
C LEU A 145 10.04 11.93 9.29
#